data_AF-A0A950NZM7-F1
#
_entry.id   AF-A0A950NZM7-F1
#
_cell.length_a   1.000
_cell.length_b   1.000
_cell.length_c   1.000
_cell.angle_alpha   90.00
_cell.angle_beta   90.00
_cell.angle_gamma   90.00
#
_symmetry.space_group_name_H-M   'P 1'
#
loop_
_entity.id
_entity.type
_entity.pdbx_description
1 polymer ?
#
loop_
_entity_poly.entity_id
_entity_poly.type
_entity_poly.pdbx_seq_one_letter_code
_entity_poly.pdbx_strand_id
1 'polypeptide(L)' 'MSKTIEERERVIVRFAGDSGDGMQLAGSRFTDATAALGNDLATLPNFPAEIRAPAGTLAGVSAFQI' A
#
# COMPACT_ATOMS: atom_id res chain seq x y z
N MET A 1 14.85 7.70 -25.80
CA MET A 1 15.80 7.07 -24.87
C MET A 1 15.18 5.79 -24.33
N SER A 2 15.93 4.70 -24.28
CA SER A 2 15.48 3.46 -23.63
C SER A 2 15.42 3.69 -22.11
N LYS A 3 14.39 3.17 -21.44
CA LYS A 3 14.29 3.24 -19.97
C LYS A 3 15.25 2.21 -19.38
N THR A 4 16.17 2.64 -18.53
CA THR A 4 17.04 1.73 -17.77
C THR A 4 16.20 0.93 -16.79
N ILE A 5 16.30 -0.41 -16.86
CA ILE A 5 15.70 -1.32 -15.88
C ILE A 5 16.72 -1.54 -14.77
N GLU A 6 16.29 -1.35 -13.52
CA GLU A 6 17.09 -1.61 -12.35
C GLU A 6 16.48 -2.75 -11.55
N GLU A 7 17.28 -3.77 -11.25
CA GLU A 7 16.91 -4.88 -10.39
C GLU A 7 17.19 -4.52 -8.93
N ARG A 8 16.24 -4.82 -8.03
CA ARG A 8 16.32 -4.53 -6.59
C ARG A 8 16.03 -5.79 -5.81
N GLU A 9 16.92 -6.13 -4.86
CA GLU A 9 16.73 -7.29 -3.97
C GLU A 9 15.59 -7.08 -2.96
N ARG A 10 15.37 -5.84 -2.54
CA ARG A 10 14.31 -5.46 -1.60
C ARG A 10 13.70 -4.14 -2.01
N VAL A 11 12.37 -4.07 -1.91
CA VAL A 11 11.58 -2.86 -2.14
C VAL A 11 10.57 -2.70 -1.03
N ILE A 12 10.13 -1.46 -0.81
CA ILE A 12 8.99 -1.14 0.06
C ILE A 12 7.97 -0.43 -0.82
N VAL A 13 6.73 -0.89 -0.79
CA VAL A 13 5.62 -0.30 -1.54
C VAL A 13 4.57 0.19 -0.56
N ARG A 14 4.20 1.47 -0.67
CA ARG A 14 3.13 2.07 0.13
C ARG A 14 1.97 2.50 -0.75
N PHE A 15 0.82 1.91 -0.52
CA PHE A 15 -0.47 2.37 -1.01
C PHE A 15 -1.01 3.40 -0.01
N ALA A 16 -1.38 4.59 -0.48
CA ALA A 16 -1.96 5.63 0.35
C ALA A 16 -3.11 6.32 -0.39
N GLY A 17 -4.16 6.69 0.34
CA GLY A 17 -5.37 7.28 -0.21
C GLY A 17 -6.38 7.61 0.88
N ASP A 18 -7.49 8.22 0.50
CA ASP A 18 -8.54 8.57 1.44
C ASP A 18 -9.16 7.29 2.04
N SER A 19 -9.53 7.37 3.31
CA SER A 19 -10.21 6.29 3.99
C SER A 19 -11.54 5.98 3.29
N GLY A 20 -11.73 4.72 2.92
CA GLY A 20 -12.85 4.28 2.10
C GLY A 20 -12.47 3.95 0.66
N ASP A 21 -11.33 4.44 0.16
CA ASP A 21 -10.85 4.16 -1.21
C ASP A 21 -10.23 2.77 -1.37
N GLY A 22 -10.20 1.97 -0.31
CA GLY A 22 -9.81 0.56 -0.38
C GLY A 22 -8.31 0.28 -0.31
N MET A 23 -7.49 1.16 0.30
CA MET A 23 -6.03 0.93 0.45
C MET A 23 -5.70 -0.41 1.11
N GLN A 24 -6.52 -0.85 2.07
CA GLN A 24 -6.36 -2.15 2.73
C GLN A 24 -6.70 -3.32 1.81
N LEU A 25 -7.72 -3.16 0.95
CA LEU A 25 -8.11 -4.18 -0.03
C LEU A 25 -7.04 -4.30 -1.11
N ALA A 26 -6.57 -3.18 -1.65
CA ALA A 26 -5.48 -3.15 -2.63
C ALA A 26 -4.21 -3.78 -2.06
N GLY A 27 -3.82 -3.39 -0.85
CA GLY A 27 -2.67 -3.95 -0.14
C GLY A 27 -2.78 -5.45 0.10
N SER A 28 -3.96 -5.93 0.52
CA SER A 28 -4.20 -7.37 0.73
C SER A 28 -4.09 -8.16 -0.58
N ARG A 29 -4.67 -7.65 -1.68
CA ARG A 29 -4.56 -8.29 -3.00
C ARG A 29 -3.12 -8.31 -3.52
N PHE A 30 -2.36 -7.24 -3.27
CA PHE A 30 -0.94 -7.20 -3.62
C PHE A 30 -0.15 -8.22 -2.78
N THR A 31 -0.43 -8.31 -1.48
CA THR A 31 0.17 -9.30 -0.58
C THR A 31 -0.07 -10.73 -1.07
N ASP A 32 -1.32 -11.07 -1.42
CA ASP A 32 -1.68 -12.39 -1.95
C ASP A 32 -0.88 -12.72 -3.21
N ALA A 33 -0.76 -11.77 -4.14
CA ALA A 33 0.01 -11.94 -5.38
C ALA A 33 1.52 -12.08 -5.12
N THR A 34 2.08 -11.25 -4.24
CA THR A 34 3.49 -11.30 -3.85
C THR A 34 3.85 -12.63 -3.20
N ALA A 35 2.98 -13.14 -2.32
CA ALA A 35 3.12 -14.45 -1.68
C ALA A 35 3.01 -15.59 -2.70
N ALA A 36 2.03 -15.54 -3.62
CA ALA A 36 1.85 -16.55 -4.66
C ALA A 36 3.06 -16.68 -5.60
N LEU A 37 3.83 -15.60 -5.76
CA LEU A 37 5.10 -15.59 -6.49
C LEU A 37 6.31 -16.02 -5.64
N GLY A 38 6.11 -16.37 -4.37
CA GLY A 38 7.15 -16.92 -3.49
C GLY A 38 8.10 -15.88 -2.88
N ASN A 39 7.73 -14.59 -2.89
CA ASN A 39 8.55 -13.55 -2.25
C ASN A 39 8.40 -13.59 -0.73
N ASP A 40 9.50 -13.35 -0.03
CA ASP A 40 9.45 -12.97 1.39
C ASP A 40 8.83 -11.59 1.54
N LEU A 41 7.99 -11.40 2.54
CA LEU A 41 7.20 -10.18 2.70
C LEU A 41 6.88 -9.88 4.17
N ALA A 42 6.69 -8.60 4.45
CA ALA A 42 6.16 -8.12 5.72
C ALA A 42 5.15 -7.01 5.42
N THR A 43 4.02 -6.98 6.14
CA THR A 43 2.98 -5.97 5.90
C THR A 43 2.84 -5.04 7.09
N LEU A 44 2.43 -3.80 6.82
CA LEU A 44 2.14 -2.79 7.82
C LEU A 44 0.92 -1.96 7.37
N PRO A 45 -0.30 -2.34 7.80
CA PRO A 45 -1.48 -1.54 7.57
C PRO A 45 -1.49 -0.30 8.48
N ASN A 46 -1.97 0.82 7.96
CA ASN A 46 -2.15 2.07 8.68
C ASN A 46 -3.58 2.60 8.46
N PHE A 47 -4.32 2.73 9.56
CA PHE A 47 -5.70 3.19 9.56
C PHE A 47 -5.75 4.66 10.00
N PRO A 48 -6.68 5.46 9.46
CA PRO A 48 -6.83 6.87 9.82
C PRO A 48 -7.22 7.02 11.29
N ALA A 49 -6.91 8.18 11.87
CA ALA A 49 -7.35 8.53 13.22
C ALA A 49 -8.87 8.78 13.28
N GLU A 50 -9.46 9.23 12.17
CA GLU A 50 -10.89 9.51 12.06
C GLU A 50 -11.56 8.65 10.98
N ILE A 51 -12.58 7.89 11.38
CA ILE A 51 -13.35 7.02 10.46
C ILE A 51 -14.17 7.85 9.44
N ARG A 52 -14.45 9.12 9.72
CA ARG A 52 -15.27 10.03 8.88
C ARG A 52 -14.64 11.43 8.75
N ALA A 53 -13.34 11.49 8.53
CA ALA A 53 -12.71 12.77 8.22
C ALA A 53 -13.30 13.35 6.91
N PRO A 54 -13.38 14.67 6.76
CA PRO A 54 -13.75 15.27 5.47
C PRO A 54 -12.81 14.80 4.36
N ALA A 55 -13.33 14.60 3.15
CA ALA A 55 -12.54 14.15 2.01
C ALA A 55 -11.36 15.10 1.74
N GLY A 56 -10.19 14.53 1.40
CA GLY A 56 -8.96 15.28 1.17
C GLY A 56 -8.29 15.85 2.43
N THR A 57 -8.68 15.42 3.63
CA THR A 57 -8.01 15.83 4.88
C THR A 57 -7.01 14.80 5.37
N LEU A 58 -5.94 15.28 6.02
CA LEU A 58 -4.87 14.41 6.56
C LEU A 58 -5.38 13.40 7.59
N ALA A 59 -6.39 13.75 8.38
CA ALA A 59 -6.97 12.87 9.40
C ALA A 59 -7.69 11.64 8.79
N GLY A 60 -8.11 11.75 7.51
CA GLY A 60 -8.77 10.70 6.75
C GLY A 60 -7.85 9.84 5.90
N VAL A 61 -6.54 10.11 5.88
CA VAL A 61 -5.61 9.35 5.04
C VAL A 61 -5.36 7.97 5.66
N SER A 62 -5.51 6.94 4.84
CA SER A 62 -5.17 5.56 5.17
C SER A 62 -4.00 5.09 4.31
N ALA A 63 -3.27 4.07 4.78
CA ALA A 63 -2.21 3.47 3.99
C ALA A 63 -2.05 1.96 4.26
N PHE A 64 -1.40 1.28 3.32
CA PHE A 64 -0.92 -0.09 3.49
C PHE A 64 0.49 -0.17 2.95
N GLN A 65 1.39 -0.76 3.71
CA GLN A 65 2.76 -0.99 3.29
C GLN A 65 3.06 -2.48 3.23
N ILE A 66 3.87 -2.87 2.24
CA ILE A 66 4.47 -4.18 2.07
C ILE A 66 5.95 -4.02 1.67
#